data_AF-A0A1V9XY86-F1
#
_entry.id   AF-A0A1V9XY86-F1
#
_cell.length_a   1.000
_cell.length_b   1.000
_cell.length_c   1.000
_cell.angle_alpha   90.00
_cell.angle_beta   90.00
_cell.angle_gamma   90.00
#
_symmetry.space_group_name_H-M   'P 1'
#
loop_
_entity.id
_entity.type
_entity.pdbx_description
1 polymer ?
#
loop_
_entity_poly.entity_id
_entity_poly.type
_entity_poly.pdbx_seq_one_letter_code
_entity_poly.pdbx_strand_id
1 'polypeptide(L)'
;MEDVSQRKRRKRLDNVAVCTSEGLFDALQGGTVAFRPLDLRSEVAEVTNDSVVLARERWLTAEQIRISLTKITTFGDDMFNVESVLRSYYYTVSDLTIGA
;
A
#
# COMPACT_ATOMS: atom_id res chain seq x y z
N MET A 1 -8.99 -1.54 39.26
CA MET A 1 -7.54 -1.27 39.18
C MET A 1 -7.13 -1.71 37.78
N GLU A 2 -7.35 -0.84 36.80
CA GLU A 2 -7.16 -1.13 35.39
C GLU A 2 -5.70 -0.80 35.01
N ASP A 3 -5.07 -1.73 34.30
CA ASP A 3 -3.64 -1.69 33.98
C ASP A 3 -3.35 -0.68 32.85
N VAL A 4 -2.85 0.49 33.25
CA VAL A 4 -2.48 1.65 32.42
C VAL A 4 -1.26 1.38 31.52
N SER A 5 -0.60 0.22 31.61
CA SER A 5 0.63 -0.07 30.88
C SER A 5 0.43 -0.73 29.50
N GLN A 6 -0.83 -0.95 29.08
CA GLN A 6 -1.20 -1.27 27.70
C GLN A 6 -0.97 -0.10 26.73
N ARG A 7 -0.27 0.97 27.15
CA ARG A 7 0.53 1.84 26.25
C ARG A 7 1.69 1.04 25.66
N LYS A 8 1.36 -0.08 25.03
CA LYS A 8 2.17 -0.87 24.12
C LYS A 8 2.73 0.14 23.13
N ARG A 9 4.00 0.48 23.33
CA ARG A 9 4.78 1.39 22.50
C ARG A 9 4.32 1.27 21.06
N ARG A 10 3.55 2.25 20.57
CA ARG A 10 3.35 2.48 19.14
C ARG A 10 4.76 2.71 18.62
N LYS A 11 5.42 1.63 18.22
CA LYS A 11 6.77 1.67 17.67
C LYS A 11 6.63 2.58 16.47
N ARG A 12 7.34 3.70 16.49
CA ARG A 12 7.49 4.59 15.34
C ARG A 12 7.74 3.72 14.11
N LEU A 13 6.78 3.64 13.18
CA LEU A 13 7.01 3.01 11.87
C LEU A 13 7.83 4.01 11.04
N ASP A 14 9.05 4.29 11.50
CA ASP A 14 9.98 5.07 10.72
C ASP A 14 10.46 4.13 9.61
N ASN A 15 9.90 4.32 8.41
CA ASN A 15 10.36 3.73 7.15
C ASN A 15 10.05 2.24 6.97
N VAL A 16 8.87 1.82 7.43
CA VAL A 16 8.34 0.48 7.20
C VAL A 16 7.15 0.55 6.26
N ALA A 17 7.15 -0.27 5.22
CA ALA A 17 6.01 -0.44 4.33
C ALA A 17 4.85 -1.15 5.06
N VAL A 18 3.62 -0.71 4.78
CA VAL A 18 2.41 -1.30 5.36
C VAL A 18 1.69 -2.13 4.30
N CYS A 19 1.05 -3.21 4.74
CA CYS A 19 0.17 -4.03 3.90
C CYS A 19 -1.29 -3.70 4.24
N THR A 20 -2.11 -3.46 3.23
CA THR A 20 -3.56 -3.23 3.37
C THR A 20 -4.30 -4.02 2.29
N SER A 21 -5.54 -4.40 2.58
CA SER A 21 -6.46 -5.05 1.63
C SER A 21 -7.52 -4.10 1.08
N GLU A 22 -7.47 -2.81 1.43
CA GLU A 22 -8.42 -1.81 0.98
C GLU A 22 -8.28 -1.56 -0.54
N GLY A 23 -9.42 -1.45 -1.23
CA GLY A 23 -9.46 -1.15 -2.67
C GLY A 23 -9.10 -2.30 -3.61
N LEU A 24 -8.94 -3.54 -3.10
CA LEU A 24 -8.56 -4.71 -3.90
C LEU A 24 -9.75 -5.44 -4.59
N PHE A 25 -11.00 -5.11 -4.29
CA PHE A 25 -12.16 -5.96 -4.65
C PHE A 25 -13.35 -5.25 -5.30
N ASP A 26 -13.29 -3.94 -5.58
CA ASP A 26 -14.53 -3.17 -5.76
C ASP A 26 -14.95 -2.97 -7.23
N ALA A 27 -14.05 -3.16 -8.22
CA ALA A 27 -14.39 -2.96 -9.62
C ALA A 27 -13.63 -3.89 -10.58
N LEU A 28 -14.35 -4.50 -11.52
CA LEU A 28 -13.76 -5.32 -12.59
C LEU A 28 -13.04 -4.49 -13.66
N GLN A 29 -13.40 -3.22 -13.81
CA GLN A 29 -12.78 -2.26 -14.72
C GLN A 29 -12.75 -0.88 -14.07
N GLY A 30 -11.71 -0.09 -14.37
CA GLY A 30 -11.57 1.26 -13.82
C GLY A 30 -11.23 1.32 -12.32
N GLY A 31 -10.84 0.20 -11.72
CA GLY A 31 -10.33 0.17 -10.35
C GLY A 31 -9.08 1.06 -10.22
N THR A 32 -9.03 1.87 -9.17
CA THR A 32 -7.93 2.80 -8.91
C THR A 32 -7.31 2.49 -7.57
N VAL A 33 -5.97 2.38 -7.54
CA VAL A 33 -5.19 2.23 -6.31
C VAL A 33 -4.33 3.47 -6.14
N ALA A 34 -4.54 4.19 -5.04
CA ALA A 34 -3.73 5.35 -4.68
C ALA A 34 -2.84 5.00 -3.48
N PHE A 35 -1.52 5.13 -3.66
CA PHE A 35 -0.56 5.02 -2.58
C PHE A 35 -0.11 6.41 -2.13
N ARG A 36 -0.30 6.70 -0.84
CA ARG A 36 0.18 7.93 -0.22
C ARG A 36 1.24 7.59 0.82
N PRO A 37 2.51 7.96 0.59
CA PRO A 37 3.62 7.59 1.49
C PRO A 37 3.48 8.10 2.94
N LEU A 38 2.60 9.08 3.17
CA LEU A 38 2.41 9.76 4.46
C LEU A 38 1.09 9.42 5.16
N ASP A 39 0.09 8.83 4.50
CA ASP A 39 -1.28 8.69 5.04
C ASP A 39 -1.36 7.88 6.35
N LEU A 40 -0.43 6.95 6.56
CA LEU A 40 -0.39 6.11 7.76
C LEU A 40 0.66 6.56 8.78
N ARG A 41 1.32 7.70 8.54
CA ARG A 41 2.25 8.33 9.47
C ARG A 41 1.47 9.40 10.21
N SER A 42 1.32 9.22 11.53
CA SER A 42 0.67 10.22 12.39
C SER A 42 1.25 11.60 12.10
N GLU A 43 0.47 12.49 11.49
CA GLU A 43 0.85 13.87 11.13
C GLU A 43 1.13 14.77 12.35
N VAL A 44 1.18 14.18 13.55
CA VAL A 44 1.21 14.88 14.84
C VAL A 44 2.48 14.53 15.61
N ALA A 45 3.62 14.72 14.97
CA ALA A 45 4.80 15.13 15.72
C ALA A 45 5.14 16.51 15.18
N GLU A 46 4.85 17.54 15.98
CA GLU A 46 5.38 18.88 15.75
C GLU A 46 6.82 18.75 15.26
N VAL A 47 7.12 19.37 14.12
CA VAL A 47 8.45 19.44 13.53
C VAL A 47 9.33 20.24 14.49
N THR A 48 9.79 19.57 15.54
CA THR A 48 10.59 20.13 16.64
C THR A 48 12.01 19.56 16.61
N ASN A 49 12.20 18.46 15.88
CA ASN A 49 13.45 17.72 15.83
C ASN A 49 13.84 17.44 14.36
N ASP A 50 15.01 17.93 13.96
CA ASP A 50 15.58 17.78 12.61
C ASP A 50 15.66 16.31 12.17
N SER A 51 15.88 15.39 13.11
CA SER A 51 15.95 13.94 12.84
C SER A 51 14.65 13.36 12.26
N VAL A 52 13.50 13.95 12.60
CA VAL A 52 12.18 13.51 12.11
C VAL A 52 11.94 13.97 10.68
N VAL A 53 12.35 15.21 10.39
CA VAL A 53 12.28 15.80 9.05
C VAL A 53 13.15 14.99 8.09
N LEU A 54 14.41 14.74 8.47
CA LEU A 54 15.34 13.95 7.66
C LEU A 54 14.85 12.52 7.40
N ALA A 55 14.22 11.87 8.38
CA ALA A 55 13.66 10.53 8.20
C ALA A 55 12.47 10.51 7.23
N ARG A 56 11.62 11.56 7.26
CA ARG A 56 10.50 11.74 6.32
C ARG A 56 11.00 12.02 4.91
N GLU A 57 11.94 12.93 4.74
CA GLU A 57 12.53 13.26 3.43
C GLU A 57 13.16 12.03 2.79
N ARG A 58 13.94 11.26 3.56
CA ARG A 58 14.55 10.01 3.09
C ARG A 58 13.52 8.96 2.67
N TRP A 59 12.34 8.94 3.28
CA TRP A 59 11.26 8.02 2.89
C TRP A 59 10.54 8.43 1.61
N LEU A 60 10.39 9.73 1.40
CA LEU A 60 9.73 10.28 0.21
C LEU A 60 10.66 10.30 -1.01
N THR A 61 11.98 10.22 -0.78
CA THR A 61 12.98 10.23 -1.85
C THR A 61 13.12 8.84 -2.48
N ALA A 62 12.94 8.76 -3.80
CA ALA A 62 13.19 7.56 -4.58
C ALA A 62 13.79 7.92 -5.94
N GLU A 63 14.73 7.09 -6.42
CA GLU A 63 15.28 7.18 -7.78
C GLU A 63 14.48 6.32 -8.76
N GLN A 64 13.97 5.18 -8.28
CA GLN A 64 13.23 4.20 -9.07
C GLN A 64 12.01 3.72 -8.29
N ILE A 65 10.92 3.50 -9.02
CA ILE A 65 9.68 2.94 -8.47
C ILE A 65 9.38 1.65 -9.23
N ARG A 66 9.05 0.59 -8.48
CA ARG A 66 8.68 -0.72 -9.03
C ARG A 66 7.31 -1.12 -8.52
N ILE A 67 6.42 -1.46 -9.43
CA ILE A 67 5.12 -2.08 -9.14
C ILE A 67 5.25 -3.57 -9.47
N SER A 68 4.90 -4.44 -8.51
CA SER A 68 4.96 -5.89 -8.69
C SER A 68 3.57 -6.49 -8.47
N LEU A 69 2.98 -7.00 -9.55
CA LEU A 69 1.68 -7.67 -9.55
C LEU A 69 1.90 -9.17 -9.34
N THR A 70 1.60 -9.67 -8.14
CA THR A 70 2.01 -11.03 -7.72
C THR A 70 0.89 -12.06 -7.78
N LYS A 71 -0.37 -11.63 -7.66
CA LYS A 71 -1.53 -12.51 -7.68
C LYS A 71 -2.72 -11.84 -8.39
N ILE A 72 -3.34 -12.57 -9.31
CA ILE A 72 -4.58 -12.15 -9.98
C ILE A 72 -5.77 -12.51 -9.08
N THR A 73 -6.73 -11.60 -8.98
CA THR A 73 -8.03 -11.89 -8.36
C THR A 73 -8.87 -12.73 -9.32
N THR A 74 -9.36 -13.88 -8.87
CA THR A 74 -10.24 -14.76 -9.67
C THR A 74 -11.62 -14.86 -9.04
N PHE A 75 -12.62 -15.23 -9.85
CA PHE A 75 -13.95 -15.57 -9.36
C PHE A 75 -14.04 -17.00 -8.81
N GLY A 76 -12.99 -17.80 -8.95
CA GLY A 76 -12.96 -19.22 -8.61
C GLY A 76 -13.41 -20.16 -9.73
N ASP A 77 -13.74 -19.63 -10.91
CA ASP A 77 -14.03 -20.42 -12.12
C ASP A 77 -12.75 -20.96 -12.80
N ASP A 78 -11.58 -20.50 -12.38
CA ASP A 78 -10.27 -21.00 -12.78
C ASP A 78 -9.98 -22.42 -12.26
N MET A 79 -10.76 -22.91 -11.29
CA MET A 79 -10.57 -24.21 -10.64
C MET A 79 -10.51 -25.40 -11.60
N PHE A 80 -11.19 -25.32 -12.74
CA PHE A 80 -11.23 -26.39 -13.74
C PHE A 80 -10.16 -26.27 -14.84
N ASN A 81 -9.29 -25.24 -14.78
CA ASN A 81 -8.24 -24.97 -15.77
C ASN A 81 -8.76 -24.97 -17.23
N VAL A 82 -9.99 -24.49 -17.44
CA VAL A 82 -10.56 -24.40 -18.78
C VAL A 82 -9.84 -23.26 -19.51
N GLU A 83 -9.27 -23.57 -20.68
CA GLU A 83 -8.45 -22.63 -21.47
C GLU A 83 -9.15 -21.29 -21.74
N SER A 84 -10.45 -21.31 -22.04
CA SER A 84 -11.24 -20.09 -22.28
C SER A 84 -11.34 -19.20 -21.03
N VAL A 85 -11.34 -19.80 -19.84
CA VAL A 85 -11.37 -19.09 -18.56
C VAL A 85 -9.98 -18.55 -18.23
N LEU A 86 -8.93 -19.36 -18.38
CA LEU A 86 -7.57 -18.92 -18.07
C LEU A 86 -7.11 -17.73 -18.94
N ARG A 87 -7.59 -17.63 -20.18
CA ARG A 87 -7.31 -16.49 -21.07
C ARG A 87 -7.99 -15.17 -20.68
N SER A 88 -9.00 -15.21 -19.81
CA SER A 88 -9.70 -13.99 -19.35
C SER A 88 -8.97 -13.31 -18.19
N TYR A 89 -8.04 -14.00 -17.53
CA TYR A 89 -7.30 -13.51 -16.37
C TYR A 89 -5.96 -12.91 -16.75
N TYR A 90 -5.89 -11.58 -16.78
CA TYR A 90 -4.66 -10.84 -17.08
C TYR A 90 -4.63 -9.50 -16.34
N TYR A 91 -3.43 -8.96 -16.15
CA TYR A 91 -3.27 -7.62 -15.61
C TYR A 91 -3.40 -6.57 -16.70
N THR A 92 -4.09 -5.47 -16.38
CA THR A 92 -4.13 -4.28 -17.23
C THR A 92 -3.86 -3.04 -16.39
N VAL A 93 -3.17 -2.07 -16.98
CA VAL A 93 -2.93 -0.75 -16.40
C VAL A 93 -3.23 0.27 -17.48
N SER A 94 -4.22 1.13 -17.23
CA SER A 94 -4.61 2.17 -18.17
C SER A 94 -3.79 3.45 -17.99
N ASP A 95 -3.45 3.78 -16.75
CA ASP A 95 -2.69 4.97 -16.38
C ASP A 95 -1.77 4.67 -15.19
N LEU A 96 -0.61 5.32 -15.18
CA LEU A 96 0.34 5.28 -14.07
C LEU A 96 0.88 6.69 -13.84
N THR A 97 0.41 7.32 -12.77
CA THR A 97 0.83 8.68 -12.38
C THR A 97 1.62 8.65 -11.08
N ILE A 98 2.77 9.34 -11.06
CA ILE A 98 3.61 9.54 -9.87
C ILE A 98 3.66 11.05 -9.60
N GLY A 99 3.13 11.47 -8.44
CA GLY A 99 3.19 12.86 -7.98
C GLY A 99 4.54 13.18 -7.33
N ALA A 100 5.05 14.38 -7.57
CA ALA A 100 6.27 14.93 -6.99
C ALA A 100 5.99 16.30 -6.38
#